data_AF-A0A961QG45-F1
#
_entry.id   AF-A0A961QG45-F1
#
_cell.length_a   1.000
_cell.length_b   1.000
_cell.length_c   1.000
_cell.angle_alpha   90.00
_cell.angle_beta   90.00
_cell.angle_gamma   90.00
#
_symmetry.space_group_name_H-M   'P 1'
#
loop_
_entity.id
_entity.type
_entity.pdbx_description
1 polymer ?
#
loop_
_entity_poly.entity_id
_entity_poly.type
_entity_poly.pdbx_seq_one_letter_code
_entity_poly.pdbx_strand_id
1 'polypeptide(L)'
;MTDRPLLRVLLAAALALPAAEPLWAADMRDCRLDALSFIDPWGGERFDVERVGERRQFWCDDHWVPYEQGDRQRCSGPFGELLLSGRFDHGEVAVMVYSVSASAPCCVWDLYSPEEAQQRFPDIPWYPPGEAPLLRSRGFASIESQWGSIPGHNPLIALACAHSLP
;
A
#
# COMPACT_ATOMS: atom_id res chain seq x y z
N MET A 1 -31.69 -41.58 -42.23
CA MET A 1 -30.29 -41.14 -42.30
C MET A 1 -30.25 -39.73 -41.74
N THR A 2 -29.83 -39.58 -40.50
CA THR A 2 -29.83 -38.28 -39.79
C THR A 2 -28.42 -38.03 -39.28
N ASP A 3 -27.68 -37.26 -40.06
CA ASP A 3 -26.32 -36.82 -39.77
C ASP A 3 -26.30 -35.93 -38.53
N ARG A 4 -25.60 -36.37 -37.47
CA ARG A 4 -25.30 -35.61 -36.26
C ARG A 4 -23.80 -35.23 -36.12
N PRO A 5 -23.09 -34.72 -37.16
CA PRO A 5 -21.69 -34.33 -37.01
C PRO A 5 -21.51 -32.99 -36.28
N LEU A 6 -22.49 -32.09 -36.34
CA LEU A 6 -22.39 -30.73 -35.77
C LEU A 6 -22.34 -30.70 -34.24
N LEU A 7 -22.95 -31.67 -33.55
CA LEU A 7 -22.98 -31.72 -32.09
C LEU A 7 -21.62 -32.07 -31.47
N ARG A 8 -20.80 -32.84 -32.20
CA ARG A 8 -19.48 -33.29 -31.71
C ARG A 8 -18.42 -32.19 -31.80
N VAL A 9 -18.53 -31.29 -32.78
CA VAL A 9 -17.59 -30.17 -32.96
C VAL A 9 -17.80 -29.08 -31.90
N LEU A 10 -19.06 -28.83 -31.51
CA LEU A 10 -19.37 -27.86 -30.45
C LEU A 10 -18.89 -28.32 -29.05
N LEU A 11 -18.92 -29.61 -28.75
CA LEU A 11 -18.41 -30.12 -27.47
C LEU A 11 -16.89 -30.05 -27.35
N ALA A 12 -16.15 -30.19 -28.46
CA ALA A 12 -14.69 -30.13 -28.44
C ALA A 12 -14.15 -28.70 -28.22
N ALA A 13 -14.87 -27.68 -28.71
CA ALA A 13 -14.50 -26.27 -28.49
C ALA A 13 -14.74 -25.80 -27.05
N ALA A 14 -15.69 -26.41 -26.33
CA ALA A 14 -15.97 -26.08 -24.93
C ALA A 14 -14.91 -26.62 -23.95
N LEU A 15 -14.11 -27.62 -24.36
CA LEU A 15 -13.05 -28.24 -23.55
C LEU A 15 -11.67 -27.59 -23.74
N ALA A 16 -11.56 -26.60 -24.64
CA ALA A 16 -10.33 -25.86 -24.93
C ALA A 16 -10.34 -24.43 -24.37
N LEU A 17 -11.33 -24.06 -23.55
CA LEU A 17 -11.17 -22.88 -22.71
C LEU A 17 -10.07 -23.22 -21.69
N PRO A 18 -8.90 -22.55 -21.71
CA PRO A 18 -7.98 -22.65 -20.58
C PRO A 18 -8.81 -22.37 -19.34
N ALA A 19 -8.68 -23.23 -18.34
CA ALA A 19 -9.27 -22.98 -17.03
C ALA A 19 -8.86 -21.55 -16.67
N ALA A 20 -9.80 -20.61 -16.80
CA ALA A 20 -9.64 -19.29 -16.22
C ALA A 20 -9.51 -19.61 -14.76
N GLU A 21 -8.27 -19.60 -14.27
CA GLU A 21 -7.99 -19.75 -12.86
C GLU A 21 -8.95 -18.79 -12.18
N PRO A 22 -9.75 -19.27 -11.22
CA PRO A 22 -10.67 -18.39 -10.55
C PRO A 22 -9.80 -17.25 -10.02
N LEU A 23 -10.10 -16.02 -10.46
CA LEU A 23 -9.66 -14.80 -9.81
C LEU A 23 -10.23 -14.87 -8.40
N TRP A 24 -9.60 -15.67 -7.53
CA TRP A 24 -9.75 -15.58 -6.10
C TRP A 24 -9.42 -14.14 -5.84
N ALA A 25 -10.42 -13.38 -5.38
CA ALA A 25 -10.23 -12.00 -4.96
C ALA A 25 -9.04 -12.05 -4.00
N ALA A 26 -7.87 -11.65 -4.49
CA ALA A 26 -6.66 -11.72 -3.71
C ALA A 26 -6.93 -10.91 -2.46
N ASP A 27 -6.73 -11.51 -1.29
CA ASP A 27 -6.88 -10.78 -0.04
C ASP A 27 -5.98 -9.55 -0.15
N MET A 28 -6.57 -8.36 -0.15
CA MET A 28 -5.82 -7.11 -0.28
C MET A 28 -4.72 -6.99 0.76
N ARG A 29 -4.88 -7.67 1.90
CA ARG A 29 -3.88 -7.73 2.96
C ARG A 29 -2.62 -8.51 2.56
N ASP A 30 -2.67 -9.32 1.51
CA ASP A 30 -1.52 -10.00 0.90
C ASP A 30 -0.86 -9.18 -0.23
N CYS A 31 -1.29 -7.94 -0.46
CA CYS A 31 -0.60 -7.04 -1.38
C CYS A 31 0.68 -6.49 -0.75
N ARG A 32 1.79 -6.44 -1.51
CA ARG A 32 2.98 -5.70 -1.07
C ARG A 32 2.72 -4.20 -1.13
N LEU A 33 3.32 -3.45 -0.20
CA LEU A 33 3.12 -2.00 -0.12
C LEU A 33 3.57 -1.24 -1.37
N ASP A 34 4.64 -1.70 -2.03
CA ASP A 34 5.17 -1.15 -3.29
C ASP A 34 4.38 -1.60 -4.54
N ALA A 35 3.25 -2.29 -4.35
CA ALA A 35 2.31 -2.66 -5.41
C ALA A 35 0.90 -2.10 -5.15
N LEU A 36 0.75 -1.22 -4.15
CA LEU A 36 -0.52 -0.59 -3.81
C LEU A 36 -0.80 0.62 -4.70
N SER A 37 -2.07 0.81 -4.97
CA SER A 37 -2.62 2.06 -5.49
C SER A 37 -3.65 2.59 -4.52
N PHE A 38 -3.61 3.90 -4.28
CA PHE A 38 -4.61 4.63 -3.52
C PHE A 38 -5.50 5.39 -4.49
N ILE A 39 -6.81 5.23 -4.38
CA ILE A 39 -7.78 5.79 -5.32
C ILE A 39 -8.80 6.64 -4.54
N ASP A 40 -9.07 7.85 -5.03
CA ASP A 40 -10.21 8.67 -4.63
C ASP A 40 -11.45 8.16 -5.40
N PRO A 41 -12.41 7.50 -4.73
CA PRO A 41 -13.57 6.93 -5.42
C PRO A 41 -14.56 8.01 -5.93
N TRP A 42 -14.40 9.28 -5.56
CA TRP A 42 -15.26 10.37 -6.00
C TRP A 42 -14.57 11.32 -7.00
N GLY A 43 -13.32 11.70 -6.74
CA GLY A 43 -12.54 12.57 -7.61
C GLY A 43 -11.81 11.84 -8.74
N GLY A 44 -11.68 10.51 -8.64
CA GLY A 44 -11.04 9.68 -9.65
C GLY A 44 -9.52 9.72 -9.66
N GLU A 45 -8.90 10.50 -8.76
CA GLU A 45 -7.44 10.57 -8.62
C GLU A 45 -6.89 9.23 -8.13
N ARG A 46 -5.75 8.83 -8.70
CA ARG A 46 -5.03 7.60 -8.34
C ARG A 46 -3.57 7.92 -8.05
N PHE A 47 -3.07 7.38 -6.95
CA PHE A 47 -1.66 7.39 -6.58
C PHE A 47 -1.10 5.96 -6.55
N ASP A 48 -0.11 5.68 -7.39
CA ASP A 48 0.58 4.40 -7.47
C ASP A 48 1.89 4.44 -6.67
N VAL A 49 2.03 3.54 -5.70
CA VAL A 49 3.25 3.43 -4.89
C VAL A 49 4.35 2.79 -5.73
N GLU A 50 5.54 3.42 -5.75
CA GLU A 50 6.72 2.93 -6.46
C GLU A 50 7.82 2.48 -5.49
N ARG A 51 7.96 3.14 -4.33
CA ARG A 51 8.98 2.84 -3.33
C ARG A 51 8.46 2.98 -1.91
N VAL A 52 8.99 2.17 -1.01
CA VAL A 52 8.60 2.14 0.39
C VAL A 52 9.81 2.33 1.29
N GLY A 53 9.74 3.27 2.21
CA GLY A 53 10.72 3.49 3.26
C GLY A 53 10.07 3.34 4.61
N GLU A 54 10.78 2.81 5.59
CA GLU A 54 10.20 2.61 6.91
C GLU A 54 11.24 2.69 8.01
N ARG A 55 10.87 3.36 9.11
CA ARG A 55 11.60 3.29 10.36
C ARG A 55 10.64 2.96 11.48
N ARG A 56 10.99 1.96 12.28
CA ARG A 56 10.24 1.57 13.47
C ARG A 56 11.15 1.51 14.67
N GLN A 57 10.62 1.95 15.80
CA GLN A 57 11.32 1.97 17.08
C GLN A 57 10.35 1.66 18.22
N PHE A 58 10.89 1.20 19.33
CA PHE A 58 10.18 1.06 20.58
C PHE A 58 10.69 2.09 21.59
N TRP A 59 9.82 2.52 22.48
CA TRP A 59 10.24 3.27 23.68
C TRP A 59 10.29 2.29 24.86
N CYS A 60 11.49 2.01 25.35
CA CYS A 60 11.77 1.04 26.40
C CYS A 60 12.54 1.74 27.52
N ASP A 61 12.17 1.57 28.80
CA ASP A 61 12.94 2.07 29.96
C ASP A 61 13.55 3.48 29.72
N ASP A 62 12.73 4.43 29.24
CA ASP A 62 13.08 5.83 28.94
C ASP A 62 14.10 6.09 27.80
N HIS A 63 14.24 5.16 26.84
CA HIS A 63 15.03 5.37 25.64
C HIS A 63 14.43 4.71 24.39
N TRP A 64 14.87 5.18 23.21
CA TRP A 64 14.52 4.60 21.93
C TRP A 64 15.36 3.37 21.64
N VAL A 65 14.70 2.28 21.25
CA VAL A 65 15.34 1.01 20.86
C VAL A 65 14.90 0.65 19.43
N PRO A 66 15.82 0.21 18.55
CA PRO A 66 15.45 -0.30 17.24
C PRO A 66 14.39 -1.40 17.32
N TYR A 67 13.46 -1.43 16.36
CA TYR A 67 12.34 -2.38 16.37
C TYR A 67 12.75 -3.84 16.55
N GLU A 68 13.87 -4.24 15.93
CA GLU A 68 14.42 -5.61 15.96
C GLU A 68 14.98 -6.00 17.34
N GLN A 69 15.28 -5.02 18.19
CA GLN A 69 15.92 -5.20 19.50
C GLN A 69 14.95 -5.00 20.68
N GLY A 70 13.77 -4.42 20.44
CA GLY A 70 12.81 -4.11 21.51
C GLY A 70 12.07 -5.33 22.04
N ASP A 71 11.86 -5.36 23.36
CA ASP A 71 11.00 -6.33 24.03
C ASP A 71 9.55 -5.81 24.07
N ARG A 72 8.68 -6.41 23.26
CA ARG A 72 7.26 -6.02 23.18
C ARG A 72 6.49 -6.13 24.49
N GLN A 73 6.99 -6.89 25.48
CA GLN A 73 6.35 -7.00 26.80
C GLN A 73 6.72 -5.84 27.73
N ARG A 74 7.86 -5.19 27.47
CA ARG A 74 8.42 -4.14 28.34
C ARG A 74 8.44 -2.76 27.70
N CYS A 75 8.20 -2.66 26.40
CA CYS A 75 8.27 -1.43 25.64
C CYS A 75 6.92 -0.99 25.08
N SER A 76 6.76 0.34 24.91
CA SER A 76 5.65 0.95 24.20
C SER A 76 5.96 1.09 22.72
N GLY A 77 4.95 0.93 21.86
CA GLY A 77 5.06 1.10 20.40
C GLY A 77 4.50 -0.09 19.60
N PRO A 78 4.88 -0.25 18.31
CA PRO A 78 5.95 0.49 17.62
C PRO A 78 5.56 1.93 17.26
N PHE A 79 6.56 2.80 17.27
CA PHE A 79 6.50 4.19 16.79
C PHE A 79 7.39 4.37 15.56
N GLY A 80 7.22 5.46 14.85
CA GLY A 80 8.06 5.82 13.70
C GLY A 80 7.25 6.20 12.47
N GLU A 81 7.84 5.99 11.31
CA GLU A 81 7.35 6.52 10.04
C GLU A 81 7.36 5.45 8.95
N LEU A 82 6.31 5.44 8.13
CA LEU A 82 6.26 4.74 6.85
C LEU A 82 6.12 5.77 5.72
N LEU A 83 7.04 5.70 4.77
CA LEU A 83 7.09 6.54 3.58
C LEU A 83 6.66 5.72 2.36
N LEU A 84 5.69 6.22 1.62
CA LEU A 84 5.27 5.69 0.33
C LEU A 84 5.58 6.75 -0.73
N SER A 85 6.65 6.55 -1.50
CA SER A 85 6.95 7.38 -2.66
C SER A 85 6.31 6.78 -3.90
N GLY A 86 5.68 7.61 -4.70
CA GLY A 86 4.88 7.16 -5.82
C GLY A 86 4.45 8.30 -6.72
N ARG A 87 3.51 8.02 -7.60
CA ARG A 87 3.09 8.93 -8.66
C ARG A 87 1.58 8.98 -8.79
N PHE A 88 1.06 10.19 -8.98
CA PHE A 88 -0.33 10.40 -9.37
C PHE A 88 -0.56 10.08 -10.86
N ASP A 89 -1.80 9.78 -11.24
CA ASP A 89 -2.19 9.52 -12.63
C ASP A 89 -1.89 10.68 -13.60
N HIS A 90 -1.89 11.92 -13.11
CA HIS A 90 -1.46 13.12 -13.83
C HIS A 90 0.07 13.31 -13.91
N GLY A 91 0.84 12.41 -13.29
CA GLY A 91 2.28 12.30 -13.43
C GLY A 91 3.11 12.93 -12.31
N GLU A 92 2.49 13.69 -11.39
CA GLU A 92 3.17 14.27 -10.23
C GLU A 92 3.74 13.19 -9.30
N VAL A 93 4.96 13.40 -8.80
CA VAL A 93 5.60 12.53 -7.82
C VAL A 93 5.42 13.13 -6.43
N ALA A 94 4.97 12.30 -5.49
CA ALA A 94 4.84 12.71 -4.09
C ALA A 94 5.30 11.60 -3.14
N VAL A 95 5.44 11.97 -1.87
CA VAL A 95 5.75 11.05 -0.78
C VAL A 95 4.68 11.16 0.30
N MET A 96 3.95 10.07 0.50
CA MET A 96 2.96 9.94 1.58
C MET A 96 3.66 9.42 2.82
N VAL A 97 3.42 10.06 3.97
CA VAL A 97 4.08 9.70 5.23
C VAL A 97 3.05 9.39 6.29
N TYR A 98 3.06 8.15 6.76
CA TYR A 98 2.30 7.72 7.92
C TYR A 98 3.18 7.76 9.16
N SER A 99 2.79 8.58 10.13
CA SER A 99 3.56 8.74 11.38
C SER A 99 2.79 8.20 12.58
N VAL A 100 3.49 7.46 13.44
CA VAL A 100 3.00 7.00 14.74
C VAL A 100 3.90 7.58 15.82
N SER A 101 3.38 8.54 16.58
CA SER A 101 4.14 9.24 17.63
C SER A 101 3.85 8.70 19.02
N ALA A 102 4.84 8.75 19.90
CA ALA A 102 4.66 8.46 21.32
C ALA A 102 3.85 9.54 22.05
N SER A 103 3.92 10.80 21.58
CA SER A 103 3.20 11.93 22.21
C SER A 103 1.71 11.96 21.85
N ALA A 104 1.33 11.31 20.76
CA ALA A 104 -0.06 11.19 20.32
C ALA A 104 -0.19 9.83 19.60
N PRO A 105 -0.81 8.81 20.22
CA PRO A 105 -0.99 7.49 19.61
C PRO A 105 -2.04 7.49 18.49
N CYS A 106 -2.32 8.66 17.91
CA CYS A 106 -3.06 8.77 16.66
C CYS A 106 -2.09 8.59 15.49
N CYS A 107 -2.67 8.34 14.34
CA CYS A 107 -1.91 8.20 13.12
C CYS A 107 -2.40 9.22 12.09
N VAL A 108 -1.46 9.94 11.52
CA VAL A 108 -1.74 10.97 10.51
C VAL A 108 -0.98 10.59 9.26
N TRP A 109 -1.66 10.78 8.13
CA TRP A 109 -1.00 10.83 6.84
C TRP A 109 -0.75 12.27 6.46
N ASP A 110 0.49 12.53 6.07
CA ASP A 110 0.88 13.78 5.44
C ASP A 110 1.36 13.48 4.02
N LEU A 111 1.19 14.45 3.12
CA LEU A 111 1.71 14.39 1.76
C LEU A 111 2.81 15.44 1.62
N TYR A 112 3.95 15.03 1.08
CA TYR A 112 5.12 15.88 0.87
C TYR A 112 5.57 15.83 -0.57
N SER A 113 6.20 16.92 -1.03
CA SER A 113 7.05 16.84 -2.21
C SER A 113 8.27 15.92 -1.92
N PRO A 114 8.89 15.31 -2.95
CA PRO A 114 10.07 14.47 -2.74
C PRO A 114 11.23 15.19 -2.04
N GLU A 115 11.41 16.48 -2.33
CA GLU A 115 12.46 17.29 -1.71
C GLU A 115 12.20 17.51 -0.21
N GLU A 116 10.99 17.91 0.17
CA GLU A 116 10.64 18.10 1.59
C GLU A 116 10.71 16.79 2.38
N ALA A 117 10.25 15.68 1.79
CA ALA A 117 10.35 14.38 2.42
C ALA A 117 11.81 14.00 2.68
N GLN A 118 12.71 14.23 1.72
CA GLN A 118 14.14 13.97 1.88
C GLN A 118 14.78 14.85 2.97
N GLN A 119 14.33 16.11 3.10
CA GLN A 119 14.81 17.03 4.13
C GLN A 119 14.30 16.65 5.53
N ARG A 120 13.05 16.20 5.66
CA ARG A 120 12.41 15.84 6.94
C ARG A 120 12.79 14.45 7.42
N PHE A 121 13.00 13.52 6.50
CA PHE A 121 13.22 12.10 6.79
C PHE A 121 14.49 11.55 6.11
N PRO A 122 15.65 12.19 6.30
CA PRO A 122 16.86 11.88 5.53
C PRO A 122 17.40 10.46 5.74
N ASP A 123 17.18 9.90 6.94
CA ASP A 123 17.78 8.64 7.38
C ASP A 123 16.81 7.45 7.37
N ILE A 124 15.65 7.57 6.70
CA ILE A 124 14.72 6.45 6.61
C ILE A 124 15.26 5.42 5.60
N PRO A 125 15.43 4.15 6.02
CA PRO A 125 15.87 3.11 5.10
C PRO A 125 14.73 2.75 4.14
N TRP A 126 15.08 2.64 2.87
CA TRP A 126 14.18 2.23 1.80
C TRP A 126 14.33 0.74 1.52
N TYR A 127 13.20 0.04 1.36
CA TYR A 127 13.22 -1.34 0.90
C TYR A 127 13.75 -1.41 -0.54
N PRO A 128 14.48 -2.49 -0.90
CA PRO A 128 14.75 -2.80 -2.30
C PRO A 128 13.44 -2.99 -3.08
N PRO A 129 13.43 -2.69 -4.39
CA PRO A 129 12.25 -2.91 -5.23
C PRO A 129 11.80 -4.38 -5.16
N GLY A 130 10.51 -4.63 -4.90
CA GLY A 130 9.99 -5.99 -4.80
C GLY A 130 10.04 -6.59 -3.39
N GLU A 131 10.74 -5.94 -2.45
CA GLU A 131 10.97 -6.45 -1.09
C GLU A 131 10.17 -5.70 -0.01
N ALA A 132 9.29 -4.77 -0.41
CA ALA A 132 8.42 -4.09 0.54
C ALA A 132 7.50 -5.10 1.26
N PRO A 133 7.18 -4.85 2.54
CA PRO A 133 6.36 -5.76 3.31
C PRO A 133 4.92 -5.83 2.78
N LEU A 134 4.16 -6.84 3.22
CA LEU A 134 2.73 -6.99 2.88
C LEU A 134 1.87 -6.02 3.70
N LEU A 135 0.73 -5.62 3.13
CA LEU A 135 -0.27 -4.77 3.76
C LEU A 135 -0.69 -5.32 5.12
N ARG A 136 -0.96 -6.63 5.28
CA ARG A 136 -1.33 -7.24 6.59
C ARG A 136 -0.34 -7.01 7.71
N SER A 137 0.92 -6.77 7.36
CA SER A 137 1.96 -6.57 8.36
C SER A 137 2.02 -5.14 8.87
N ARG A 138 1.16 -4.24 8.36
CA ARG A 138 1.09 -2.83 8.73
C ARG A 138 -0.38 -2.37 8.79
N GLY A 139 -0.71 -1.50 9.75
CA GLY A 139 -2.05 -0.92 9.85
C GLY A 139 -2.09 0.44 9.17
N PHE A 140 -3.07 0.67 8.28
CA PHE A 140 -3.30 1.99 7.66
C PHE A 140 -4.79 2.34 7.68
N ALA A 141 -5.07 3.61 7.96
CA ALA A 141 -6.34 4.25 7.62
C ALA A 141 -6.08 5.23 6.46
N SER A 142 -7.10 5.62 5.69
CA SER A 142 -7.04 6.48 4.48
C SER A 142 -6.10 7.70 4.55
N ILE A 143 -5.62 8.22 3.40
CA ILE A 143 -4.72 9.39 3.34
C ILE A 143 -5.48 10.71 3.14
N GLU A 144 -5.16 11.71 3.96
CA GLU A 144 -5.57 13.10 3.81
C GLU A 144 -4.47 13.92 3.10
N SER A 145 -4.81 14.66 2.04
CA SER A 145 -3.86 15.54 1.34
C SER A 145 -3.92 16.97 1.91
N GLN A 146 -2.77 17.54 2.27
CA GLN A 146 -2.65 18.93 2.75
C GLN A 146 -2.23 19.92 1.64
N TRP A 147 -1.99 19.45 0.41
CA TRP A 147 -1.62 20.27 -0.76
C TRP A 147 -2.81 21.01 -1.39
N GLY A 148 -3.55 21.72 -0.54
CA GLY A 148 -4.81 22.34 -0.86
C GLY A 148 -5.95 21.66 -0.14
N SER A 149 -6.23 22.13 1.08
CA SER A 149 -7.55 21.96 1.66
C SER A 149 -8.55 22.71 0.77
N ILE A 150 -9.05 22.10 -0.31
CA ILE A 150 -10.34 22.53 -0.83
C ILE A 150 -11.36 21.98 0.20
N PRO A 151 -12.25 22.83 0.73
CA PRO A 151 -13.30 22.36 1.61
C PRO A 151 -14.10 21.26 0.88
N GLY A 152 -13.99 20.01 1.35
CA GLY A 152 -14.74 18.88 0.81
C GLY A 152 -13.96 17.80 0.04
N HIS A 153 -12.62 17.71 0.15
CA HIS A 153 -11.90 16.60 -0.47
C HIS A 153 -11.98 15.30 0.33
N ASN A 154 -12.37 14.26 -0.39
CA ASN A 154 -12.40 12.89 0.11
C ASN A 154 -10.96 12.36 0.20
N PRO A 155 -10.60 11.67 1.28
CA PRO A 155 -9.27 11.07 1.36
C PRO A 155 -9.10 9.98 0.30
N LEU A 156 -7.86 9.67 -0.08
CA LEU A 156 -7.60 8.47 -0.89
C LEU A 156 -7.89 7.25 0.00
N ILE A 157 -9.01 6.59 -0.26
CA ILE A 157 -9.60 5.58 0.65
C ILE A 157 -9.55 4.18 0.05
N ALA A 158 -9.69 4.06 -1.28
CA ALA A 158 -9.75 2.76 -1.92
C ALA A 158 -8.34 2.25 -2.24
N LEU A 159 -8.01 1.07 -1.71
CA LEU A 159 -6.77 0.37 -2.00
C LEU A 159 -7.00 -0.61 -3.15
N ALA A 160 -6.18 -0.52 -4.19
CA ALA A 160 -6.08 -1.55 -5.23
C ALA A 160 -4.70 -2.19 -5.20
N CYS A 161 -4.62 -3.48 -5.51
CA CYS A 161 -3.37 -4.19 -5.63
C CYS A 161 -3.03 -4.35 -7.11
N ALA A 162 -1.99 -3.67 -7.59
CA ALA A 162 -1.57 -3.76 -8.98
C ALA A 162 -0.98 -5.15 -9.32
N HIS A 163 -0.46 -5.85 -8.31
CA HIS A 163 0.14 -7.18 -8.45
C HIS A 163 -0.36 -8.05 -7.29
N SER A 164 -1.50 -8.71 -7.48
CA SER A 164 -1.79 -9.87 -6.63
C SER A 164 -0.67 -10.88 -6.90
N LEU A 165 0.17 -11.12 -5.91
CA LEU A 165 1.20 -12.15 -6.02
C LEU A 165 0.47 -13.48 -6.31
N PRO A 166 0.91 -14.25 -7.32
CA PRO A 166 0.36 -15.57 -7.59
C PRO A 166 0.57 -16.53 -6.41
#